data_AF-A0A920A4M3-F1
#
_entry.id   AF-A0A920A4M3-F1
#
_cell.length_a   1.000
_cell.length_b   1.000
_cell.length_c   1.000
_cell.angle_alpha   90.00
_cell.angle_beta   90.00
_cell.angle_gamma   90.00
#
_symmetry.space_group_name_H-M   'P 1'
#
loop_
_entity.id
_entity.type
_entity.pdbx_description
1 polymer ?
#
loop_
_entity_poly.entity_id
_entity_poly.type
_entity_poly.pdbx_seq_one_letter_code
_entity_poly.pdbx_strand_id
1 'polypeptide(L)'
;MGNEVKDYLNDYCDFVTKVTSEPSLNQKALFERMEEIETESNIKSARLLTAALGLGSEGGEFVEIVKKIFLQGKPFTEDNVFHMKRELGDIIWYWATACMALDLDPYEVINENKSKLEARYGKGFKVEKSEHRKDGDL
;
A
#
# COMPACT_ATOMS: atom_id res chain seq x y z
N MET A 1 -5.72 -33.99 -22.27
CA MET A 1 -5.40 -32.60 -21.90
C MET A 1 -6.27 -32.03 -20.76
N GLY A 2 -7.51 -32.51 -20.52
CA GLY A 2 -8.35 -31.98 -19.45
C GLY A 2 -8.00 -32.44 -18.01
N ASN A 3 -7.55 -33.69 -17.82
CA ASN A 3 -7.30 -34.22 -16.48
C ASN A 3 -5.92 -33.82 -15.93
N GLU A 4 -4.85 -33.95 -16.72
CA GLU A 4 -3.49 -33.56 -16.27
C GLU A 4 -3.38 -32.09 -15.86
N VAL A 5 -4.02 -31.18 -16.59
CA VAL A 5 -4.04 -29.75 -16.23
C VAL A 5 -4.83 -29.52 -14.94
N LYS A 6 -5.94 -30.24 -14.75
CA LYS A 6 -6.75 -30.15 -13.53
C LYS A 6 -5.99 -30.67 -12.32
N ASP A 7 -5.31 -31.81 -12.48
CA ASP A 7 -4.50 -32.43 -11.42
C ASP A 7 -3.36 -31.49 -11.03
N TYR A 8 -2.64 -30.92 -12.00
CA TYR A 8 -1.62 -29.90 -11.75
C TYR A 8 -2.15 -28.67 -11.00
N LEU A 9 -3.33 -28.14 -11.39
CA LEU A 9 -3.91 -26.97 -10.72
C LEU A 9 -4.36 -27.30 -9.29
N ASN A 10 -4.84 -28.51 -9.03
CA ASN A 10 -5.18 -28.96 -7.68
C ASN A 10 -3.91 -29.08 -6.81
N ASP A 11 -2.86 -29.72 -7.34
CA ASP A 11 -1.56 -29.82 -6.64
C ASP A 11 -1.00 -28.44 -6.30
N TYR A 12 -1.18 -27.48 -7.21
CA TYR A 12 -0.78 -26.09 -6.96
C TYR A 12 -1.64 -25.42 -5.88
N CYS A 13 -2.96 -25.62 -5.87
CA CYS A 13 -3.83 -25.11 -4.81
C CYS A 13 -3.48 -25.68 -3.43
N ASP A 14 -3.16 -26.98 -3.37
CA ASP A 14 -2.72 -27.64 -2.14
C ASP A 14 -1.36 -27.08 -1.67
N PHE A 15 -0.43 -26.87 -2.59
CA PHE A 15 0.83 -26.19 -2.31
C PHE A 15 0.61 -24.78 -1.75
N VAL A 16 -0.23 -23.97 -2.40
CA VAL A 16 -0.56 -22.61 -1.95
C VAL A 16 -1.13 -22.64 -0.54
N THR A 17 -2.06 -23.54 -0.25
CA THR A 17 -2.65 -23.70 1.09
C THR A 17 -1.56 -24.04 2.11
N LYS A 18 -0.67 -24.99 1.80
CA LYS A 18 0.42 -25.42 2.70
C LYS A 18 1.42 -24.31 3.03
N VAL A 19 1.62 -23.35 2.13
CA VAL A 19 2.55 -22.24 2.32
C VAL A 19 1.87 -20.94 2.76
N THR A 20 0.56 -20.96 3.00
CA THR A 20 -0.19 -19.81 3.53
C THR A 20 -0.21 -19.86 5.06
N SER A 21 -0.06 -18.70 5.72
CA SER A 21 -0.03 -18.63 7.18
C SER A 21 -1.40 -18.92 7.81
N GLU A 22 -1.41 -19.42 9.03
CA GLU A 22 -2.65 -19.77 9.75
C GLU A 22 -3.60 -18.57 9.92
N PRO A 23 -3.15 -17.35 10.30
CA PRO A 23 -4.03 -16.17 10.34
C PRO A 23 -4.62 -15.76 8.99
N SER A 24 -4.03 -16.20 7.87
CA SER A 24 -4.58 -15.95 6.53
C SER A 24 -5.57 -17.02 6.07
N LEU A 25 -5.57 -18.21 6.69
CA LEU A 25 -6.49 -19.31 6.37
C LEU A 25 -7.66 -19.44 7.36
N ASN A 26 -7.47 -18.99 8.60
CA ASN A 26 -8.37 -19.26 9.70
C ASN A 26 -8.82 -17.96 10.39
N GLN A 27 -10.13 -17.74 10.40
CA GLN A 27 -10.73 -16.53 10.98
C GLN A 27 -10.45 -16.39 12.49
N LYS A 28 -10.47 -17.50 13.25
CA LYS A 28 -10.19 -17.46 14.69
C LYS A 28 -8.73 -17.08 14.94
N ALA A 29 -7.79 -17.69 14.20
CA ALA A 29 -6.37 -17.36 14.31
C ALA A 29 -6.08 -15.92 13.89
N LEU A 30 -6.80 -15.38 12.90
CA LEU A 30 -6.73 -13.95 12.54
C LEU A 30 -7.14 -13.06 13.70
N PHE A 31 -8.29 -13.34 14.34
CA PHE A 31 -8.76 -12.56 15.48
C PHE A 31 -7.81 -12.63 16.67
N GLU A 32 -7.33 -13.82 17.03
CA GLU A 32 -6.34 -14.00 18.09
C GLU A 32 -5.09 -13.20 17.80
N ARG A 33 -4.59 -13.23 16.55
CA ARG A 33 -3.40 -12.46 16.18
C ARG A 33 -3.63 -10.94 16.25
N MET A 34 -4.81 -10.47 15.87
CA MET A 34 -5.18 -9.06 16.01
C MET A 34 -5.23 -8.63 17.47
N GLU A 35 -5.84 -9.45 18.34
CA GLU A 35 -5.92 -9.20 19.78
C GLU A 35 -4.55 -9.18 20.46
N GLU A 36 -3.66 -10.11 20.09
CA GLU A 36 -2.26 -10.13 20.57
C GLU A 36 -1.56 -8.80 20.25
N ILE A 37 -1.62 -8.34 18.99
CA ILE A 37 -0.97 -7.09 18.57
C ILE A 37 -1.53 -5.88 19.33
N GLU A 38 -2.85 -5.79 19.49
CA GLU A 38 -3.48 -4.68 20.22
C GLU A 38 -3.20 -4.73 21.74
N THR A 39 -2.89 -5.90 22.29
CA THR A 39 -2.50 -6.07 23.69
C THR A 39 -1.04 -5.69 23.92
N GLU A 40 -0.16 -6.00 22.97
CA GLU A 40 1.29 -5.79 23.07
C GLU A 40 1.75 -4.40 22.57
N SER A 41 0.87 -3.63 21.94
CA SER A 41 1.22 -2.34 21.33
C SER A 41 0.08 -1.31 21.40
N ASN A 42 0.36 -0.08 20.99
CA ASN A 42 -0.67 0.97 20.81
C ASN A 42 -1.41 0.87 19.46
N ILE A 43 -1.05 -0.09 18.61
CA ILE A 43 -1.63 -0.24 17.27
C ILE A 43 -3.11 -0.59 17.35
N LYS A 44 -3.91 0.02 16.47
CA LYS A 44 -5.32 -0.33 16.27
C LYS A 44 -5.48 -1.19 15.02
N SER A 45 -5.47 -2.50 15.18
CA SER A 45 -5.37 -3.48 14.09
C SER A 45 -6.47 -3.32 13.04
N ALA A 46 -7.73 -3.18 13.47
CA ALA A 46 -8.87 -2.98 12.56
C ALA A 46 -8.72 -1.69 11.75
N ARG A 47 -8.27 -0.61 12.39
CA ARG A 47 -8.06 0.69 11.72
C ARG A 47 -6.88 0.63 10.75
N LEU A 48 -5.81 -0.06 11.13
CA LEU A 48 -4.63 -0.25 10.29
C LEU A 48 -4.96 -1.08 9.05
N LEU A 49 -5.76 -2.14 9.19
CA LEU A 49 -6.27 -2.93 8.06
C LEU A 49 -7.12 -2.07 7.10
N THR A 50 -8.04 -1.26 7.63
CA THR A 50 -8.81 -0.29 6.82
C THR A 50 -7.89 0.64 6.05
N ALA A 51 -6.86 1.18 6.70
CA ALA A 51 -5.90 2.07 6.06
C ALA A 51 -5.10 1.36 4.96
N ALA A 52 -4.57 0.18 5.24
CA ALA A 52 -3.73 -0.57 4.31
C ALA A 52 -4.50 -0.99 3.06
N LEU A 53 -5.72 -1.52 3.22
CA LEU A 53 -6.56 -1.93 2.10
C LEU A 53 -7.01 -0.73 1.26
N GLY A 54 -7.41 0.36 1.91
CA GLY A 54 -7.84 1.58 1.22
C GLY A 54 -6.73 2.26 0.44
N LEU A 55 -5.54 2.39 1.01
CA LEU A 55 -4.37 2.93 0.30
C LEU A 55 -4.08 2.17 -1.00
N GLY A 56 -4.17 0.84 -0.97
CA GLY A 56 -4.02 0.00 -2.15
C GLY A 56 -5.13 0.19 -3.17
N SER A 57 -6.39 0.26 -2.71
CA SER A 57 -7.57 0.43 -3.55
C SER A 57 -7.53 1.77 -4.31
N GLU A 58 -7.45 2.88 -3.59
CA GLU A 58 -7.53 4.22 -4.20
C GLU A 58 -6.26 4.55 -5.02
N GLY A 59 -5.11 4.00 -4.61
CA GLY A 59 -3.91 4.03 -5.44
C GLY A 59 -4.12 3.34 -6.78
N GLY A 60 -4.84 2.21 -6.80
CA GLY A 60 -5.23 1.51 -8.02
C GLY A 60 -6.18 2.31 -8.90
N GLU A 61 -7.18 2.97 -8.30
CA GLU A 61 -8.13 3.83 -9.03
C GLU A 61 -7.43 5.02 -9.69
N PHE A 62 -6.53 5.69 -8.96
CA PHE A 62 -5.70 6.75 -9.50
C PHE A 62 -4.85 6.25 -10.68
N VAL A 63 -4.18 5.11 -10.53
CA VAL A 63 -3.36 4.49 -11.58
C VAL A 63 -4.21 4.15 -12.80
N GLU A 64 -5.45 3.69 -12.63
CA GLU A 64 -6.33 3.36 -13.74
C GLU A 64 -6.59 4.57 -14.65
N ILE A 65 -6.80 5.76 -14.07
CA ILE A 65 -7.01 7.00 -14.83
C ILE A 65 -5.74 7.37 -15.61
N VAL A 66 -4.58 7.34 -14.96
CA VAL A 66 -3.28 7.64 -15.59
C VAL A 66 -2.99 6.64 -16.73
N LYS A 67 -3.19 5.34 -16.48
CA LYS A 67 -3.01 4.26 -17.45
C LYS A 67 -3.89 4.47 -18.69
N LYS A 68 -5.16 4.84 -18.50
CA LYS A 68 -6.10 5.11 -19.60
C LYS A 68 -5.62 6.24 -20.51
N ILE A 69 -5.08 7.32 -19.94
CA ILE A 69 -4.59 8.47 -20.69
C ILE A 69 -3.29 8.10 -21.44
N PHE A 70 -2.29 7.64 -20.71
CA PHE A 70 -0.94 7.50 -21.27
C PHE A 70 -0.70 6.18 -22.03
N LEU A 71 -1.35 5.08 -21.64
CA LEU A 71 -1.11 3.76 -22.24
C LEU A 71 -2.23 3.29 -23.17
N GLN A 72 -3.43 3.87 -23.06
CA GLN A 72 -4.60 3.48 -23.87
C GLN A 72 -5.10 4.61 -24.79
N GLY A 73 -4.40 5.75 -24.82
CA GLY A 73 -4.68 6.85 -25.75
C GLY A 73 -5.98 7.60 -25.49
N LYS A 74 -6.53 7.55 -24.26
CA LYS A 74 -7.68 8.39 -23.90
C LYS A 74 -7.25 9.86 -23.86
N PRO A 75 -8.11 10.80 -24.31
CA PRO A 75 -7.80 12.22 -24.24
C PRO A 75 -7.67 12.65 -22.78
N PHE A 76 -6.80 13.62 -22.53
CA PHE A 76 -6.71 14.30 -21.25
C PHE A 76 -7.79 15.38 -21.17
N THR A 77 -8.66 15.31 -20.16
CA THR A 77 -9.75 16.27 -19.93
C THR A 77 -9.75 16.80 -18.49
N GLU A 78 -10.50 17.90 -18.26
CA GLU A 78 -10.73 18.43 -16.91
C GLU A 78 -11.43 17.41 -15.99
N ASP A 79 -12.32 16.58 -16.55
CA ASP A 79 -12.93 15.48 -15.80
C ASP A 79 -11.87 14.50 -15.29
N ASN A 80 -10.89 14.13 -16.12
CA ASN A 80 -9.80 13.27 -15.65
C ASN A 80 -9.04 13.88 -14.47
N VAL A 81 -8.75 15.18 -14.53
CA VAL A 81 -8.09 15.91 -13.43
C VAL A 81 -8.96 15.92 -12.18
N PHE A 82 -10.26 16.14 -12.33
CA PHE A 82 -11.21 16.12 -11.22
C PHE A 82 -11.26 14.74 -10.55
N HIS A 83 -11.36 13.67 -11.33
CA HIS A 83 -11.32 12.30 -10.82
C HIS A 83 -9.99 11.99 -10.12
N MET A 84 -8.85 12.30 -10.73
CA MET A 84 -7.54 12.12 -10.08
C MET A 84 -7.45 12.89 -8.75
N LYS A 85 -8.03 14.10 -8.66
CA LYS A 85 -8.08 14.86 -7.40
C LYS A 85 -8.94 14.16 -6.34
N ARG A 86 -10.04 13.53 -6.72
CA ARG A 86 -10.89 12.73 -5.81
C ARG A 86 -10.10 11.57 -5.23
N GLU A 87 -9.43 10.79 -6.09
CA GLU A 87 -8.60 9.67 -5.65
C GLU A 87 -7.46 10.13 -4.73
N LEU A 88 -6.80 11.25 -5.03
CA LEU A 88 -5.79 11.83 -4.14
C LEU A 88 -6.37 12.22 -2.76
N GLY A 89 -7.63 12.67 -2.73
CA GLY A 89 -8.37 12.96 -1.50
C GLY A 89 -8.65 11.71 -0.67
N ASP A 90 -9.05 10.62 -1.33
CA ASP A 90 -9.34 9.36 -0.66
C ASP A 90 -8.02 8.68 -0.19
N ILE A 91 -6.94 8.79 -0.97
CA ILE A 91 -5.58 8.38 -0.57
C ILE A 91 -5.13 9.11 0.71
N ILE A 92 -5.27 10.45 0.78
CA ILE A 92 -4.85 11.18 2.00
C ILE A 92 -5.73 10.82 3.19
N TRP A 93 -7.00 10.48 2.97
CA TRP A 93 -7.90 10.00 4.03
C TRP A 93 -7.41 8.67 4.62
N TYR A 94 -7.05 7.70 3.79
CA TYR A 94 -6.49 6.43 4.27
C TYR A 94 -5.09 6.58 4.84
N TRP A 95 -4.25 7.48 4.30
CA TRP A 95 -2.94 7.80 4.87
C TRP A 95 -3.05 8.39 6.28
N ALA A 96 -3.98 9.34 6.49
CA ALA A 96 -4.24 9.88 7.82
C ALA A 96 -4.79 8.78 8.76
N THR A 97 -5.63 7.88 8.24
CA THR A 97 -6.14 6.73 9.00
C THR A 97 -5.00 5.79 9.43
N ALA A 98 -3.97 5.59 8.59
CA ALA A 98 -2.77 4.84 8.95
C ALA A 98 -1.98 5.54 10.07
N CYS A 99 -1.76 6.85 9.97
CA CYS A 99 -1.09 7.62 11.01
C CYS A 99 -1.82 7.47 12.35
N MET A 100 -3.14 7.61 12.35
CA MET A 100 -3.96 7.44 13.55
C MET A 100 -3.97 6.00 14.10
N ALA A 101 -3.82 4.99 13.23
CA ALA A 101 -3.76 3.59 13.66
C ALA A 101 -2.41 3.21 14.27
N LEU A 102 -1.35 3.94 13.91
CA LEU A 102 0.03 3.78 14.37
C LEU A 102 0.42 4.80 15.44
N ASP A 103 -0.50 5.67 15.86
CA ASP A 103 -0.28 6.75 16.83
C ASP A 103 0.84 7.73 16.40
N LEU A 104 0.88 8.05 15.11
CA LEU A 104 1.85 8.96 14.51
C LEU A 104 1.23 10.35 14.32
N ASP A 105 2.05 11.39 14.52
CA ASP A 105 1.72 12.76 14.10
C ASP A 105 1.93 12.89 12.58
N PRO A 106 0.86 13.16 11.80
CA PRO A 106 0.96 13.39 10.36
C PRO A 106 2.00 14.46 9.97
N TYR A 107 2.17 15.50 10.78
CA TYR A 107 3.15 16.55 10.51
C TYR A 107 4.58 16.01 10.58
N GLU A 108 4.90 15.23 11.62
CA GLU A 108 6.22 14.63 11.78
C GLU A 108 6.53 13.62 10.67
N VAL A 109 5.55 12.81 10.24
CA VAL A 109 5.72 11.88 9.11
C VAL A 109 6.10 12.61 7.82
N ILE A 110 5.43 13.74 7.52
CA ILE A 110 5.75 14.58 6.36
C ILE A 110 7.10 15.26 6.52
N ASN A 111 7.39 15.78 7.72
CA ASN A 111 8.62 16.52 8.00
C ASN A 111 9.86 15.63 7.97
N GLU A 112 9.76 14.39 8.45
CA GLU A 112 10.80 13.37 8.34
C GLU A 112 11.07 13.02 6.88
N ASN A 113 10.00 12.81 6.08
CA ASN A 113 10.13 12.58 4.65
C ASN A 113 10.84 13.76 3.95
N LYS A 114 10.41 14.99 4.23
CA LYS A 114 11.02 16.21 3.69
C LYS A 114 12.49 16.31 4.06
N SER A 115 12.83 16.15 5.34
CA SER A 115 14.20 16.25 5.86
C SER A 115 15.12 15.21 5.19
N LYS A 116 14.64 13.97 5.04
CA LYS A 116 15.34 12.90 4.31
C LYS A 116 15.58 13.27 2.84
N LEU A 117 14.56 13.79 2.14
CA LEU A 117 14.68 14.19 0.74
C LEU A 117 15.59 15.41 0.55
N GLU A 118 15.55 16.39 1.47
CA GLU A 118 16.45 17.54 1.48
C GLU A 118 17.90 17.13 1.72
N ALA A 119 18.15 16.20 2.65
CA ALA A 119 19.48 15.64 2.87
C ALA A 119 20.02 14.91 1.62
N ARG A 120 19.13 14.24 0.86
CA ARG A 120 19.47 13.52 -0.36
C ARG A 120 19.74 14.47 -1.53
N TYR A 121 18.78 15.32 -1.85
CA TYR A 121 18.77 16.10 -3.08
C TYR A 121 19.26 17.54 -2.90
N GLY A 122 19.25 18.09 -1.69
CA GLY A 122 19.65 19.48 -1.42
C GLY A 122 18.79 20.46 -2.23
N LYS A 123 19.41 21.13 -3.22
CA LYS A 123 18.76 22.15 -4.07
C LYS A 123 17.95 21.60 -5.27
N GLY A 124 17.90 20.28 -5.47
CA GLY A 124 17.11 19.72 -6.57
C GLY A 124 17.48 18.29 -6.96
N PHE A 125 16.63 17.70 -7.79
CA PHE A 125 16.76 16.32 -8.25
C PHE A 125 18.02 16.13 -9.12
N LYS A 126 18.75 15.03 -8.87
CA LYS A 126 19.79 14.49 -9.75
C LYS A 126 19.64 12.97 -9.80
N VAL A 127 19.60 12.39 -11.01
CA VAL A 127 19.36 10.95 -11.23
C VAL A 127 20.34 10.09 -10.41
N GLU A 128 21.63 10.43 -10.40
CA GLU A 128 22.68 9.73 -9.65
C GLU A 128 22.39 9.65 -8.13
N LYS A 129 21.72 10.67 -7.57
CA LYS A 129 21.35 10.71 -6.14
C LYS A 129 20.08 9.92 -5.81
N SER A 130 19.29 9.55 -6.82
CA SER A 130 18.13 8.66 -6.65
C SER A 130 18.52 7.19 -6.66
N GLU A 131 19.61 6.83 -7.34
CA GLU A 131 20.09 5.46 -7.47
C GLU A 131 21.08 5.06 -6.35
N HIS A 132 21.85 6.01 -5.80
CA HIS A 132 22.81 5.76 -4.73
C HIS A 132 22.28 6.20 -3.35
N ARG A 133 21.83 5.22 -2.55
CA ARG A 133 21.40 5.42 -1.15
C ARG A 133 22.61 5.43 -0.22
N LYS A 134 22.60 6.28 0.81
CA LYS A 134 23.58 6.20 1.91
C LYS A 134 23.20 5.06 2.85
N ASP A 135 24.17 4.42 3.48
CA ASP A 135 23.91 3.42 4.53
C ASP A 135 23.14 4.08 5.70
N GLY A 136 22.03 3.45 6.11
CA GLY A 136 21.16 3.93 7.19
C GLY A 136 19.94 4.75 6.77
N ASP A 137 19.62 4.81 5.48
CA ASP A 137 18.50 5.60 4.91
C ASP A 137 17.17 4.79 4.82
N LEU A 138 17.02 3.74 5.66
CA LEU A 138 15.87 2.82 5.76
C LEU A 138 15.13 2.98 7.08
#